data_AF-A0A9D0C8A7-F1
#
_entry.id   AF-A0A9D0C8A7-F1
#
_cell.length_a   1.000
_cell.length_b   1.000
_cell.length_c   1.000
_cell.angle_alpha   90.00
_cell.angle_beta   90.00
_cell.angle_gamma   90.00
#
_symmetry.space_group_name_H-M   'P 1'
#
loop_
_entity.id
_entity.type
_entity.pdbx_description
1 polymer ?
#
loop_
_entity_poly.entity_id
_entity_poly.type
_entity_poly.pdbx_seq_one_letter_code
_entity_poly.pdbx_strand_id
1 'polypeptide(L)'
;EDVSWLKLNEEEFSLLFAGRGTLRQRATDVVARLRLQALILTRGKHGATVFQRDGQQHEVSPASACRVVDAVGAGDAFSAVVLLGLVRGWAMQTTLRRAQEFASAIVGHRGATVADHTFYAPFVRRWSE
;
A
#
# COMPACT_ATOMS: atom_id res chain seq x y z
N GLU A 1 -18.13 -10.29 11.96
CA GLU A 1 -17.56 -10.25 10.61
C GLU A 1 -16.11 -9.83 10.76
N ASP A 2 -15.16 -10.73 10.47
CA ASP A 2 -13.76 -10.55 10.86
C ASP A 2 -12.96 -9.92 9.70
N VAL A 3 -12.42 -8.73 9.93
CA VAL A 3 -11.49 -8.07 9.01
C VAL A 3 -10.17 -8.86 8.98
N SER A 4 -9.75 -9.29 7.79
CA SER A 4 -8.49 -10.03 7.62
C SER A 4 -7.30 -9.11 7.27
N TRP A 5 -7.54 -7.97 6.63
CA TRP A 5 -6.48 -7.03 6.21
C TRP A 5 -6.89 -5.61 6.59
N LEU A 6 -5.95 -4.86 7.16
CA LEU A 6 -6.16 -3.45 7.49
C LEU A 6 -5.11 -2.59 6.77
N LYS A 7 -5.55 -1.53 6.10
CA LYS A 7 -4.67 -0.52 5.52
C LYS A 7 -4.96 0.83 6.14
N LEU A 8 -3.91 1.50 6.60
CA LEU A 8 -3.97 2.85 7.16
C LEU A 8 -2.80 3.67 6.63
N ASN A 9 -2.93 4.98 6.60
CA ASN A 9 -1.75 5.83 6.56
C ASN A 9 -1.12 5.97 7.96
N GLU A 10 0.08 6.54 8.03
CA GLU A 10 0.83 6.69 9.30
C GLU A 10 0.11 7.58 10.33
N GLU A 11 -0.60 8.61 9.87
CA GLU A 11 -1.34 9.55 10.72
C GLU A 11 -2.58 8.87 11.31
N GLU A 12 -3.37 8.18 10.48
CA GLU A 12 -4.51 7.37 10.89
C GLU A 12 -4.10 6.28 11.88
N PHE A 13 -2.99 5.57 11.61
CA PHE A 13 -2.46 4.57 12.52
C PHE A 13 -2.06 5.17 13.87
N SER A 14 -1.39 6.33 13.85
CA SER A 14 -0.96 7.01 15.07
C SER A 14 -2.15 7.53 15.89
N LEU A 15 -3.21 7.98 15.23
CA LEU A 15 -4.45 8.44 15.87
C LEU A 15 -5.24 7.29 16.49
N LEU A 16 -5.43 6.19 15.75
CA LEU A 16 -6.26 5.06 16.18
C LEU A 16 -5.53 4.12 17.16
N PHE A 17 -4.21 4.01 17.04
CA PHE A 17 -3.37 3.08 17.79
C PHE A 17 -2.20 3.78 18.48
N ALA A 18 -2.53 4.86 19.20
CA ALA A 18 -1.58 5.56 20.03
C ALA A 18 -0.95 4.63 21.09
N GLY A 19 0.34 4.81 21.35
CA GLY A 19 1.06 3.96 22.29
C GLY A 19 2.56 4.22 22.27
N ARG A 20 3.26 3.66 23.27
CA ARG A 20 4.72 3.70 23.39
C ARG A 20 5.37 2.57 22.57
N GLY A 21 6.66 2.70 22.30
CA GLY A 21 7.44 1.71 21.53
C GLY A 21 7.63 2.09 20.07
N THR A 22 8.37 1.24 19.35
CA THR A 22 8.67 1.43 17.93
C THR A 22 7.44 1.20 17.06
N LEU A 23 7.43 1.76 15.85
CA LEU A 23 6.34 1.54 14.88
C LEU A 23 6.07 0.05 14.66
N ARG A 24 7.14 -0.74 14.48
CA ARG A 24 7.05 -2.20 14.31
C ARG A 24 6.37 -2.88 15.48
N GLN A 25 6.76 -2.58 16.72
CA GLN A 25 6.14 -3.18 17.91
C GLN A 25 4.64 -2.88 17.95
N ARG A 26 4.25 -1.61 17.80
CA ARG A 26 2.84 -1.22 17.81
C ARG A 26 2.06 -1.87 16.66
N ALA A 27 2.64 -1.95 15.47
CA ALA A 27 2.01 -2.58 14.31
C ALA A 27 1.80 -4.09 14.53
N THR A 28 2.81 -4.80 15.04
CA THR A 28 2.71 -6.22 15.40
C THR A 28 1.65 -6.46 16.48
N ASP A 29 1.59 -5.59 17.50
CA ASP A 29 0.59 -5.67 18.55
C ASP A 29 -0.84 -5.50 17.99
N VAL A 30 -1.02 -4.56 17.05
CA VAL A 30 -2.31 -4.37 16.37
C VAL A 30 -2.68 -5.60 15.53
N VAL A 31 -1.75 -6.16 14.77
CA VAL A 31 -1.97 -7.40 14.00
C VAL A 31 -2.42 -8.54 14.91
N ALA A 32 -1.76 -8.73 16.05
CA ALA A 32 -2.11 -9.77 17.01
C ALA A 32 -3.47 -9.49 17.70
N ARG A 33 -3.67 -8.28 18.22
CA ARG A 33 -4.87 -7.88 18.97
C ARG A 33 -6.14 -7.95 18.13
N LEU A 34 -6.06 -7.51 16.88
CA LEU A 34 -7.18 -7.54 15.94
C LEU A 34 -7.25 -8.83 15.12
N ARG A 35 -6.35 -9.79 15.37
CA ARG A 35 -6.26 -11.06 14.64
C ARG A 35 -6.20 -10.86 13.13
N LEU A 36 -5.46 -9.85 12.65
CA LEU A 36 -5.30 -9.58 11.22
C LEU A 36 -4.38 -10.62 10.58
N GLN A 37 -4.54 -10.88 9.29
CA GLN A 37 -3.52 -11.53 8.47
C GLN A 37 -2.37 -10.57 8.18
N ALA A 38 -2.68 -9.29 7.92
CA ALA A 38 -1.68 -8.24 7.79
C ALA A 38 -2.22 -6.83 8.06
N LEU A 39 -1.30 -5.95 8.45
CA LEU A 39 -1.48 -4.50 8.53
C LEU A 39 -0.57 -3.83 7.48
N ILE A 40 -1.13 -2.93 6.68
CA ILE A 40 -0.44 -2.13 5.68
C ILE A 40 -0.40 -0.68 6.14
N LEU A 41 0.78 -0.11 6.26
CA LEU A 41 0.99 1.30 6.59
C LEU A 41 1.58 2.06 5.42
N THR A 42 0.83 3.00 4.86
CA THR A 42 1.31 3.91 3.81
C THR A 42 1.86 5.20 4.41
N ARG A 43 3.01 5.68 3.91
CA ARG A 43 3.77 6.83 4.43
C ARG A 43 4.08 7.86 3.34
N GLY A 44 3.15 8.05 2.39
CA GLY A 44 3.31 8.98 1.27
C GLY A 44 4.62 8.77 0.51
N LYS A 45 5.49 9.78 0.50
CA LYS A 45 6.81 9.73 -0.16
C LYS A 45 7.80 8.71 0.42
N HIS A 46 7.52 8.18 1.60
CA HIS A 46 8.32 7.12 2.25
C HIS A 46 7.76 5.71 1.96
N GLY A 47 6.80 5.62 1.04
CA GLY A 47 6.26 4.37 0.52
C GLY A 47 5.35 3.65 1.49
N ALA A 48 5.54 2.34 1.67
CA ALA A 48 4.68 1.54 2.54
C ALA A 48 5.42 0.39 3.22
N THR A 49 4.91 -0.04 4.37
CA THR A 49 5.35 -1.25 5.09
C THR A 49 4.15 -2.15 5.35
N VAL A 50 4.32 -3.46 5.17
CA VAL A 50 3.35 -4.50 5.55
C VAL A 50 3.91 -5.30 6.71
N PHE A 51 3.08 -5.50 7.73
CA PHE A 51 3.35 -6.36 8.88
C PHE A 51 2.40 -7.55 8.82
N GLN A 52 2.94 -8.76 8.70
CA GLN A 52 2.15 -9.99 8.59
C GLN A 52 2.05 -10.71 9.94
N ARG A 53 1.01 -11.54 10.09
CA ARG A 53 0.75 -12.33 11.30
C ARG A 53 1.88 -13.29 11.66
N ASP A 54 2.59 -13.80 10.65
CA ASP A 54 3.76 -14.69 10.81
C ASP A 54 5.04 -13.95 11.22
N GLY A 55 4.95 -12.64 11.47
CA GLY A 55 6.08 -11.78 11.86
C GLY A 55 6.89 -11.23 10.67
N GLN A 56 6.55 -11.61 9.43
CA GLN A 56 7.22 -11.06 8.25
C GLN A 56 6.91 -9.57 8.07
N GLN A 57 7.90 -8.85 7.57
CA GLN A 57 7.77 -7.45 7.22
C GLN A 57 8.27 -7.23 5.79
N HIS A 58 7.46 -6.53 4.98
CA HIS A 58 7.81 -6.14 3.62
C HIS A 58 7.74 -4.63 3.49
N GLU A 59 8.67 -4.04 2.76
CA GLU A 59 8.73 -2.58 2.60
C GLU A 59 8.94 -2.20 1.14
N VAL A 60 8.40 -1.05 0.76
CA VAL A 60 8.61 -0.45 -0.55
C VAL A 60 8.77 1.04 -0.40
N SER A 61 9.62 1.63 -1.24
CA SER A 61 9.79 3.07 -1.36
C SER A 61 9.51 3.50 -2.81
N PRO A 62 8.96 4.71 -3.04
CA PRO A 62 8.81 5.25 -4.39
C PRO A 62 10.17 5.45 -5.05
N ALA A 63 10.19 5.44 -6.39
CA ALA A 63 11.38 5.87 -7.13
C ALA A 63 11.68 7.36 -6.87
N SER A 64 12.97 7.71 -6.80
CA SER A 64 13.46 9.03 -6.38
C SER A 64 12.99 10.19 -7.27
N ALA A 65 12.58 9.91 -8.51
CA ALA A 65 12.24 10.91 -9.53
C ALA A 65 10.72 11.04 -9.80
N CYS A 66 9.86 10.72 -8.83
CA CYS A 66 8.41 10.81 -9.01
C CYS A 66 7.94 12.27 -9.09
N ARG A 67 7.41 12.70 -10.23
CA ARG A 67 6.74 14.00 -10.37
C ARG A 67 5.37 13.92 -9.68
N VAL A 68 5.16 14.73 -8.66
CA VAL A 68 3.88 14.83 -7.94
C VAL A 68 3.12 16.05 -8.45
N VAL A 69 1.93 15.82 -9.00
CA VAL A 69 0.98 16.84 -9.47
C VAL A 69 -0.21 16.94 -8.52
N ASP A 70 -0.80 15.80 -8.14
CA ASP A 70 -1.93 15.71 -7.21
C ASP A 70 -1.84 14.41 -6.42
N ALA A 71 -1.99 14.45 -5.09
CA ALA A 71 -1.89 13.25 -4.25
C ALA A 71 -3.23 12.49 -4.13
N VAL A 72 -4.32 13.10 -4.61
CA VAL A 72 -5.67 12.52 -4.53
C VAL A 72 -5.70 11.17 -5.24
N GLY A 73 -6.30 10.16 -4.58
CA GLY A 73 -6.45 8.81 -5.13
C GLY A 73 -5.21 7.91 -5.04
N ALA A 74 -4.05 8.41 -4.62
CA ALA A 74 -2.83 7.58 -4.49
C ALA A 74 -3.04 6.37 -3.54
N GLY A 75 -3.74 6.59 -2.43
CA GLY A 75 -4.07 5.54 -1.48
C GLY A 75 -5.03 4.49 -2.04
N ASP A 76 -5.98 4.90 -2.87
CA ASP A 76 -6.95 4.00 -3.51
C ASP A 76 -6.27 3.20 -4.64
N ALA A 77 -5.44 3.85 -5.44
CA ALA A 77 -4.61 3.23 -6.46
C ALA A 77 -3.69 2.16 -5.86
N PHE A 78 -3.01 2.49 -4.75
CA PHE A 78 -2.19 1.53 -4.01
C PHE A 78 -3.02 0.33 -3.54
N SER A 79 -4.18 0.60 -2.92
CA SER A 79 -5.06 -0.44 -2.38
C SER A 79 -5.62 -1.34 -3.48
N ALA A 80 -6.00 -0.79 -4.63
CA ALA A 80 -6.51 -1.54 -5.78
C ALA A 80 -5.49 -2.57 -6.29
N VAL A 81 -4.21 -2.18 -6.38
CA VAL A 81 -3.14 -3.10 -6.84
C VAL A 81 -2.74 -4.10 -5.77
N VAL A 82 -2.80 -3.73 -4.48
CA VAL A 82 -2.65 -4.70 -3.39
C VAL A 82 -3.71 -5.78 -3.48
N LEU A 83 -4.99 -5.39 -3.62
CA LEU A 83 -6.10 -6.32 -3.77
C LEU A 83 -5.92 -7.21 -5.00
N LEU A 84 -5.50 -6.65 -6.13
CA LEU A 84 -5.18 -7.42 -7.33
C LEU A 84 -4.09 -8.45 -7.07
N GLY A 85 -3.02 -8.08 -6.35
CA GLY A 85 -1.93 -9.00 -6.00
C GLY A 85 -2.37 -10.13 -5.07
N LEU A 86 -3.25 -9.84 -4.12
CA LEU A 86 -3.86 -10.87 -3.27
C LEU A 86 -4.71 -11.86 -4.08
N VAL A 87 -5.57 -11.35 -4.98
CA VAL A 87 -6.42 -12.18 -5.85
C VAL A 87 -5.58 -13.04 -6.81
N ARG A 88 -4.47 -12.51 -7.30
CA ARG A 88 -3.57 -13.21 -8.23
C ARG A 88 -2.53 -14.09 -7.54
N GLY A 89 -2.46 -14.10 -6.21
CA GLY A 89 -1.46 -14.87 -5.46
C GLY A 89 -0.02 -14.38 -5.65
N TRP A 90 0.20 -13.09 -5.93
CA TRP A 90 1.55 -12.54 -6.05
C TRP A 90 2.27 -12.53 -4.70
N ALA A 91 3.59 -12.73 -4.72
CA ALA A 91 4.42 -12.54 -3.54
C ALA A 91 4.28 -11.11 -3.00
N MET A 92 4.22 -10.96 -1.66
CA MET A 92 3.91 -9.67 -1.02
C MET A 92 4.85 -8.53 -1.46
N GLN A 93 6.16 -8.80 -1.54
CA GLN A 93 7.13 -7.83 -2.01
C GLN A 93 6.86 -7.38 -3.47
N THR A 94 6.44 -8.30 -4.34
CA THR A 94 6.06 -7.97 -5.73
C THR A 94 4.77 -7.16 -5.75
N THR A 95 3.77 -7.52 -4.95
CA THR A 95 2.51 -6.77 -4.79
C THR A 95 2.78 -5.33 -4.36
N LEU A 96 3.61 -5.11 -3.35
CA LEU A 96 3.94 -3.77 -2.86
C LEU A 96 4.68 -2.93 -3.89
N ARG A 97 5.65 -3.52 -4.59
CA ARG A 97 6.35 -2.84 -5.69
C ARG A 97 5.38 -2.39 -6.78
N ARG A 98 4.50 -3.26 -7.25
CA ARG A 98 3.50 -2.94 -8.27
C ARG A 98 2.52 -1.86 -7.79
N ALA A 99 2.07 -1.94 -6.54
CA ALA A 99 1.18 -0.96 -5.93
C ALA A 99 1.84 0.41 -5.77
N GLN A 100 3.09 0.44 -5.33
CA GLN A 100 3.88 1.66 -5.20
C GLN A 100 4.12 2.32 -6.56
N GLU A 101 4.54 1.55 -7.57
CA GLU A 101 4.76 2.04 -8.93
C GLU A 101 3.49 2.67 -9.51
N PHE A 102 2.35 2.00 -9.33
CA PHE A 102 1.07 2.48 -9.84
C PHE A 102 0.58 3.73 -9.11
N ALA A 103 0.65 3.75 -7.78
CA ALA A 103 0.32 4.94 -6.99
C ALA A 103 1.23 6.13 -7.34
N SER A 104 2.53 5.89 -7.54
CA SER A 104 3.48 6.90 -8.01
C SER A 104 3.15 7.43 -9.40
N ALA A 105 2.62 6.61 -10.30
CA ALA A 105 2.16 7.10 -11.60
C ALA A 105 0.90 7.95 -11.45
N ILE A 106 -0.08 7.52 -10.64
CA ILE A 106 -1.33 8.25 -10.42
C ILE A 106 -1.09 9.66 -9.89
N VAL A 107 -0.14 9.83 -8.95
CA VAL A 107 0.13 11.17 -8.41
C VAL A 107 0.69 12.16 -9.44
N GLY A 108 1.15 11.69 -10.60
CA GLY A 108 1.57 12.53 -11.72
C GLY A 108 0.41 13.12 -12.53
N HIS A 109 -0.83 12.76 -12.21
CA HIS A 109 -2.04 13.22 -12.88
C HIS A 109 -2.96 13.95 -11.90
N ARG A 110 -3.82 14.84 -12.42
CA ARG A 110 -4.79 15.58 -11.61
C ARG A 110 -6.02 14.72 -11.32
N GLY A 111 -6.48 14.68 -10.07
CA GLY A 111 -7.61 13.87 -9.62
C GLY A 111 -7.27 12.40 -9.36
N ALA A 112 -8.26 11.65 -8.86
CA ALA A 112 -8.04 10.28 -8.37
C ALA A 112 -7.82 9.21 -9.47
N THR A 113 -8.25 9.50 -10.71
CA THR A 113 -8.24 8.56 -11.83
C THR A 113 -7.87 9.25 -13.13
N VAL A 114 -7.28 8.51 -14.06
CA VAL A 114 -6.90 9.01 -15.39
C VAL A 114 -7.97 8.60 -16.40
N ALA A 115 -8.54 9.56 -17.12
CA ALA A 115 -9.61 9.27 -18.10
C ALA A 115 -9.11 8.49 -19.33
N ASP A 116 -7.85 8.72 -19.72
CA ASP A 116 -7.23 8.00 -20.82
C ASP A 116 -6.88 6.57 -20.40
N HIS A 117 -7.62 5.59 -20.92
CA HIS A 117 -7.39 4.18 -20.63
C HIS A 117 -6.01 3.67 -21.06
N THR A 118 -5.35 4.33 -22.02
CA THR A 118 -4.01 3.92 -22.47
C THR A 118 -2.95 4.11 -21.38
N PHE A 119 -3.21 4.97 -20.39
CA PHE A 119 -2.40 5.12 -19.18
C PHE A 119 -2.21 3.79 -18.43
N TYR A 120 -3.26 2.96 -18.36
CA TYR A 120 -3.25 1.71 -17.60
C TYR A 120 -2.58 0.55 -18.36
N ALA A 121 -2.52 0.62 -19.69
CA ALA A 121 -2.07 -0.47 -20.55
C ALA A 121 -0.63 -0.98 -20.26
N PRO A 122 0.36 -0.12 -19.96
CA PRO A 122 1.71 -0.59 -19.60
C PRO A 122 1.74 -1.40 -18.30
N PHE A 123 0.86 -1.09 -17.35
CA PHE A 123 0.77 -1.83 -16.09
C PHE A 123 0.13 -3.20 -16.30
N VAL A 124 -1.02 -3.23 -16.98
CA VAL A 124 -1.76 -4.48 -17.26
C VAL A 124 -0.90 -5.46 -18.04
N ARG A 125 -0.17 -5.00 -19.07
CA ARG A 125 0.74 -5.86 -19.85
C ARG A 125 1.83 -6.48 -18.97
N ARG A 126 2.56 -5.66 -18.20
CA ARG A 126 3.64 -6.14 -17.29
C ARG A 126 3.15 -7.08 -16.18
N TRP A 127 1.86 -7.06 -15.85
CA TRP A 127 1.29 -7.89 -14.77
C TRP A 127 0.59 -9.15 -15.27
N SER A 128 0.41 -9.27 -16.58
CA SER A 128 -0.22 -10.42 -17.23
C SER A 128 0.79 -11.50 -17.65
N GLU A 129 2.07 -11.15 -17.66
CA GLU A 129 3.22 -12.06 -17.70
C GLU A 129 3.47 -12.69 -16.32
#